data_AF-A0A7Z0VI11-F1
#
_entry.id   AF-A0A7Z0VI11-F1
#
_cell.length_a   1.000
_cell.length_b   1.000
_cell.length_c   1.000
_cell.angle_alpha   90.00
_cell.angle_beta   90.00
_cell.angle_gamma   90.00
#
_symmetry.space_group_name_H-M   'P 1'
#
loop_
_entity.id
_entity.type
_entity.pdbx_description
1 polymer ?
#
loop_
_entity_poly.entity_id
_entity_poly.type
_entity_poly.pdbx_seq_one_letter_code
_entity_poly.pdbx_strand_id
1 'polypeptide(L)'
;MDEIIAIRYYKIRVLANKIIDRMYEETARLGFDQKDIDLKKPIEANYRLERDPSSSEYELVGDWHDKKGVKFGQLRFYSDGSFVVEQDIIRPHPTRQGWFVKAVRAWGNGKRIEAEARLHPMTERPPETAA
;
A
#
# COMPACT_ATOMS: atom_id res chain seq x y z
N MET A 1 -7.90 0.69 19.61
CA MET A 1 -7.52 -0.59 18.95
C MET A 1 -7.74 -1.69 19.98
N ASP A 2 -8.39 -2.78 19.58
CA ASP A 2 -8.59 -3.97 20.43
C ASP A 2 -7.23 -4.53 20.93
N GLU A 3 -7.18 -5.12 22.13
CA GLU A 3 -5.94 -5.59 22.76
C GLU A 3 -5.24 -6.67 21.93
N ILE A 4 -6.00 -7.63 21.39
CA ILE A 4 -5.44 -8.71 20.55
C ILE A 4 -4.85 -8.12 19.27
N ILE A 5 -5.55 -7.16 18.67
CA ILE A 5 -5.08 -6.44 17.49
C ILE A 5 -3.79 -5.67 17.81
N ALA A 6 -3.74 -4.96 18.94
CA ALA A 6 -2.56 -4.21 19.37
C ALA A 6 -1.34 -5.14 19.56
N ILE A 7 -1.52 -6.31 20.17
CA ILE A 7 -0.48 -7.32 20.32
C ILE A 7 -0.01 -7.83 18.96
N ARG A 8 -0.95 -8.16 18.03
CA ARG A 8 -0.58 -8.63 16.69
C ARG A 8 0.16 -7.56 15.90
N TYR A 9 -0.30 -6.32 15.93
CA TYR A 9 0.39 -5.20 15.31
C TYR A 9 1.80 -5.01 15.91
N TYR A 10 1.91 -5.04 17.24
CA TYR A 10 3.19 -4.88 17.94
C TYR A 10 4.23 -5.91 17.46
N LYS A 11 3.81 -7.16 17.21
CA LYS A 11 4.69 -8.22 16.67
C LYS A 11 5.20 -7.92 15.26
N ILE A 12 4.38 -7.29 14.40
CA ILE A 12 4.74 -7.03 13.00
C ILE A 12 5.29 -5.62 12.76
N ARG A 13 5.23 -4.69 13.72
CA ARG A 13 5.51 -3.26 13.50
C ARG A 13 6.86 -2.97 12.83
N VAL A 14 7.89 -3.74 13.19
CA VAL A 14 9.24 -3.58 12.61
C VAL A 14 9.24 -3.99 11.13
N LEU A 15 8.60 -5.13 10.81
CA LEU A 15 8.43 -5.57 9.42
C LEU A 15 7.58 -4.58 8.64
N ALA A 16 6.46 -4.12 9.21
CA ALA A 16 5.56 -3.18 8.56
C ALA A 16 6.27 -1.86 8.18
N ASN A 17 7.11 -1.31 9.07
CA ASN A 17 7.90 -0.12 8.76
C ASN A 17 8.90 -0.39 7.63
N LYS A 18 9.62 -1.53 7.67
CA LYS A 18 10.54 -1.93 6.58
C LYS A 18 9.84 -2.08 5.24
N ILE A 19 8.58 -2.54 5.22
CA ILE A 19 7.78 -2.63 4.01
C ILE A 19 7.52 -1.24 3.44
N ILE A 20 7.13 -0.27 4.28
CA ILE A 20 6.92 1.11 3.83
C ILE A 20 8.22 1.74 3.33
N ASP A 21 9.35 1.52 4.01
CA ASP A 21 10.66 1.98 3.55
C ASP A 21 10.98 1.42 2.16
N ARG A 22 10.73 0.12 1.94
CA ARG A 22 10.93 -0.53 0.65
C ARG A 22 10.00 0.02 -0.45
N MET A 23 8.78 0.40 -0.10
CA MET A 23 7.85 1.05 -1.03
C MET A 23 8.32 2.47 -1.39
N TYR A 24 8.90 3.22 -0.45
CA TYR A 24 9.54 4.51 -0.74
C TYR A 24 10.77 4.36 -1.65
N GLU A 25 11.59 3.31 -1.46
CA GLU A 25 12.71 3.04 -2.37
C GLU A 25 12.22 2.80 -3.82
N GLU A 26 11.09 2.11 -3.98
CA GLU A 26 10.49 1.87 -5.30
C GLU A 26 9.98 3.17 -5.94
N THR A 27 9.31 4.05 -5.19
CA THR A 27 8.90 5.35 -5.75
C THR A 27 10.09 6.24 -6.07
N ALA A 28 11.16 6.20 -5.27
CA ALA A 28 12.39 6.92 -5.54
C ALA A 28 13.07 6.43 -6.85
N ARG A 29 13.04 5.12 -7.14
CA ARG A 29 13.57 4.58 -8.43
C ARG A 29 12.85 5.12 -9.65
N LEU A 30 11.56 5.45 -9.53
CA LEU A 30 10.81 6.09 -10.61
C LEU A 30 11.21 7.56 -10.82
N GLY A 31 11.89 8.17 -9.86
CA GLY A 31 12.35 9.56 -9.88
C GLY A 31 11.49 10.52 -9.06
N PHE A 32 10.67 10.04 -8.12
CA PHE A 32 9.95 10.93 -7.21
C PHE A 32 10.88 11.47 -6.11
N ASP A 33 10.74 12.75 -5.77
CA ASP A 33 11.26 13.26 -4.51
C ASP A 33 10.41 12.72 -3.34
N GLN A 34 11.03 12.42 -2.19
CA GLN A 34 10.29 11.93 -1.01
C GLN A 34 9.19 12.89 -0.54
N LYS A 35 9.34 14.20 -0.76
CA LYS A 35 8.33 15.20 -0.40
C LYS A 35 7.06 15.12 -1.26
N ASP A 36 7.14 14.51 -2.45
CA ASP A 36 6.03 14.44 -3.41
C ASP A 36 5.13 13.21 -3.17
N ILE A 37 5.62 12.26 -2.38
CA ILE A 37 4.96 11.01 -2.03
C ILE A 37 4.69 10.97 -0.52
N ASP A 38 3.42 10.84 -0.15
CA ASP A 38 2.98 10.72 1.24
C ASP A 38 2.41 9.30 1.46
N LEU A 39 3.29 8.31 1.61
CA LEU A 39 2.86 6.98 2.07
C LEU A 39 2.59 7.03 3.57
N LYS A 40 1.42 6.55 3.98
CA LYS A 40 1.05 6.46 5.38
C LYS A 40 1.83 5.41 6.13
N LYS A 41 2.11 5.72 7.40
CA LYS A 41 2.79 4.81 8.30
C LYS A 41 1.84 3.66 8.65
N PRO A 42 2.38 2.47 8.98
CA PRO A 42 1.53 1.34 9.35
C PRO A 42 0.65 1.61 10.56
N ILE A 43 1.14 2.37 11.55
CA ILE A 43 0.38 2.71 12.77
C ILE A 43 -0.88 3.54 12.50
N GLU A 44 -0.95 4.21 11.34
CA GLU A 44 -2.09 5.04 10.95
C GLU A 44 -3.24 4.21 10.32
N ALA A 45 -3.03 2.91 10.09
CA ALA A 45 -4.04 2.04 9.53
C ALA A 45 -5.10 1.61 10.58
N ASN A 46 -6.34 1.44 10.12
CA ASN A 46 -7.41 0.86 10.92
C ASN A 46 -7.34 -0.66 10.82
N TYR A 47 -6.89 -1.31 11.90
CA TYR A 47 -6.68 -2.76 11.92
C TYR A 47 -7.92 -3.55 12.37
N ARG A 48 -8.08 -4.73 11.79
CA ARG A 48 -9.03 -5.78 12.16
C ARG A 48 -8.41 -7.17 11.97
N LEU A 49 -9.01 -8.17 12.59
CA LEU A 49 -8.73 -9.56 12.27
C LEU A 49 -9.75 -10.06 11.25
N GLU A 50 -9.27 -10.66 10.18
CA GLU A 50 -10.11 -11.37 9.21
C GLU A 50 -9.78 -12.85 9.26
N ARG A 51 -10.80 -13.71 9.18
CA ARG A 51 -10.58 -15.15 9.12
C ARG A 51 -10.37 -15.57 7.68
N ASP A 52 -9.26 -16.23 7.41
CA ASP A 52 -8.99 -16.82 6.11
C ASP A 52 -9.90 -18.04 5.88
N PRO A 53 -10.70 -18.07 4.80
CA PRO A 53 -11.64 -19.16 4.56
C PRO A 53 -10.97 -20.53 4.32
N SER A 54 -9.72 -20.54 3.87
CA SER A 54 -9.02 -21.78 3.45
C SER A 54 -8.28 -22.46 4.60
N SER A 55 -7.71 -21.68 5.51
CA SER A 55 -6.89 -22.15 6.63
C SER A 55 -7.62 -22.06 7.98
N SER A 56 -8.75 -21.34 8.05
CA SER A 56 -9.45 -21.00 9.28
C SER A 56 -8.66 -20.12 10.26
N GLU A 57 -7.45 -19.71 9.89
CA GLU A 57 -6.59 -18.84 10.69
C GLU A 57 -7.00 -17.37 10.56
N TYR A 58 -6.62 -16.57 11.56
CA TYR A 58 -6.86 -15.14 11.50
C TYR A 58 -5.66 -14.41 10.90
N GLU A 59 -5.93 -13.52 9.96
CA GLU A 59 -5.00 -12.58 9.35
C GLU A 59 -5.14 -11.20 10.00
N LEU A 60 -4.06 -10.44 10.04
CA LEU A 60 -4.11 -9.04 10.46
C LEU A 60 -4.25 -8.16 9.23
N VAL A 61 -5.37 -7.44 9.13
CA VAL A 61 -5.69 -6.55 8.01
C VAL A 61 -5.80 -5.12 8.50
N GLY A 62 -5.05 -4.20 7.90
CA GLY A 62 -5.09 -2.78 8.20
C GLY A 62 -5.47 -1.97 6.97
N ASP A 63 -6.46 -1.10 7.06
CA ASP A 63 -6.86 -0.23 5.95
C ASP A 63 -6.56 1.24 6.25
N TRP A 64 -5.92 1.93 5.31
CA TRP A 64 -5.80 3.38 5.35
C TRP A 64 -6.97 4.03 4.63
N HIS A 65 -7.53 5.06 5.28
CA HIS A 65 -8.67 5.80 4.77
C HIS A 65 -8.34 7.30 4.74
N ASP A 66 -8.84 8.00 3.73
CA ASP A 66 -8.71 9.45 3.66
C ASP A 66 -9.66 10.14 4.66
N LYS A 67 -9.64 11.47 4.70
CA LYS A 67 -10.50 12.27 5.59
C LYS A 67 -12.00 12.09 5.33
N LYS A 68 -12.38 11.57 4.16
CA LYS A 68 -13.77 11.29 3.76
C LYS A 68 -14.15 9.83 4.03
N GLY A 69 -13.25 9.02 4.58
CA GLY A 69 -13.46 7.61 4.84
C GLY A 69 -13.30 6.73 3.59
N VAL A 70 -12.70 7.23 2.51
CA VAL A 70 -12.42 6.44 1.32
C VAL A 70 -11.12 5.67 1.53
N LYS A 71 -11.17 4.35 1.38
CA LYS A 71 -9.99 3.49 1.45
C LYS A 71 -9.06 3.76 0.27
N PHE A 72 -7.78 4.00 0.55
CA PHE A 72 -6.74 4.20 -0.48
C PHE A 72 -5.54 3.25 -0.31
N GLY A 73 -5.60 2.32 0.63
CA GLY A 73 -4.56 1.32 0.78
C GLY A 73 -4.90 0.26 1.82
N GLN A 74 -4.12 -0.80 1.84
CA GLN A 74 -4.26 -1.92 2.77
C GLN A 74 -2.91 -2.54 3.11
N LEU A 75 -2.74 -2.99 4.35
CA LEU A 75 -1.78 -4.03 4.74
C LEU A 75 -2.53 -5.31 5.06
N ARG A 76 -2.03 -6.45 4.61
CA ARG A 76 -2.51 -7.78 4.99
C ARG A 76 -1.31 -8.64 5.38
N PHE A 77 -1.34 -9.16 6.60
CA PHE A 77 -0.35 -10.09 7.13
C PHE A 77 -1.01 -11.44 7.36
N TYR A 78 -0.53 -12.44 6.62
CA TYR A 78 -1.05 -13.80 6.65
C TYR A 78 -0.45 -14.59 7.82
N SER A 79 -1.13 -15.67 8.22
CA SER A 79 -0.70 -16.53 9.32
C SER A 79 0.62 -17.27 9.05
N ASP A 80 0.94 -17.52 7.79
CA ASP A 80 2.20 -18.12 7.34
C ASP A 80 3.39 -17.14 7.34
N GLY A 81 3.16 -15.88 7.72
CA GLY A 81 4.16 -14.81 7.74
C GLY A 81 4.43 -14.17 6.38
N SER A 82 3.66 -14.52 5.35
CA SER A 82 3.59 -13.74 4.12
C SER A 82 2.79 -12.46 4.30
N PHE A 83 2.95 -11.51 3.39
CA PHE A 83 2.22 -10.24 3.43
C PHE A 83 2.00 -9.65 2.03
N VAL A 84 0.99 -8.80 1.94
CA VAL A 84 0.77 -7.89 0.81
C VAL A 84 0.39 -6.52 1.38
N VAL A 85 1.02 -5.47 0.85
CA VAL A 85 0.76 -4.08 1.23
C VAL A 85 0.61 -3.25 -0.04
N GLU A 86 -0.36 -2.35 -0.07
CA GLU A 86 -0.58 -1.45 -1.20
C GLU A 86 -1.07 -0.09 -0.72
N GLN A 87 -0.56 0.98 -1.33
CA GLN A 87 -1.05 2.35 -1.14
C GLN A 87 -1.16 3.05 -2.48
N ASP A 88 -2.32 3.68 -2.71
CA ASP A 88 -2.51 4.59 -3.83
C ASP A 88 -1.64 5.84 -3.65
N ILE A 89 -0.99 6.26 -4.73
CA ILE A 89 -0.20 7.51 -4.76
C ILE A 89 -0.79 8.52 -5.75
N ILE A 90 -1.39 8.04 -6.85
CA ILE A 90 -2.07 8.83 -7.90
C ILE A 90 -1.30 10.13 -8.21
N ARG A 91 -0.15 9.97 -8.87
CA ARG A 91 0.70 11.08 -9.32
C ARG A 91 1.13 10.88 -10.77
N PRO A 92 1.29 11.96 -11.56
CA PRO A 92 1.99 11.87 -12.84
C PRO A 92 3.36 11.21 -12.67
N HIS A 93 3.78 10.40 -13.63
CA HIS A 93 5.11 9.81 -13.59
C HIS A 93 6.16 10.91 -13.81
N PRO A 94 7.17 11.06 -12.92
CA PRO A 94 8.04 12.23 -12.91
C PRO A 94 8.93 12.31 -14.16
N THR A 95 9.31 11.16 -14.72
CA THR A 95 10.22 11.06 -15.88
C THR A 95 9.57 10.50 -17.14
N ARG A 96 8.31 10.04 -17.11
CA ARG A 96 7.63 9.40 -18.24
C ARG A 96 6.32 10.11 -18.54
N GLN A 97 6.38 11.07 -19.47
CA GLN A 97 5.20 11.86 -19.87
C GLN A 97 4.06 10.97 -20.39
N GLY A 98 2.82 11.39 -20.15
CA GLY A 98 1.62 10.64 -20.54
C GLY A 98 1.36 9.39 -19.70
N TRP A 99 2.05 9.22 -18.57
CA TRP A 99 1.84 8.13 -17.63
C TRP A 99 1.60 8.68 -16.23
N PHE A 100 0.84 7.95 -15.43
CA PHE A 100 0.67 8.20 -14.01
C PHE A 100 0.92 6.92 -13.21
N VAL A 101 1.40 7.10 -11.99
CA VAL A 101 1.58 6.05 -11.01
C VAL A 101 0.35 6.02 -10.14
N LYS A 102 -0.41 4.93 -10.21
CA LYS A 102 -1.65 4.76 -9.46
C LYS A 102 -1.36 4.40 -8.01
N ALA A 103 -0.53 3.39 -7.81
CA ALA A 103 -0.24 2.83 -6.50
C ALA A 103 1.18 2.26 -6.45
N VAL A 104 1.68 2.04 -5.25
CA VAL A 104 2.85 1.18 -4.99
C VAL A 104 2.40 0.00 -4.14
N ARG A 105 2.89 -1.18 -4.49
CA ARG A 105 2.56 -2.44 -3.84
C ARG A 105 3.84 -3.14 -3.40
N ALA A 106 3.82 -3.76 -2.23
CA ALA A 106 4.87 -4.63 -1.74
C ALA A 106 4.31 -5.98 -1.32
N TRP A 107 5.09 -7.04 -1.48
CA TRP A 107 4.73 -8.38 -1.06
C TRP A 107 5.97 -9.20 -0.70
N GLY A 108 5.75 -10.29 -0.01
CA GLY A 108 6.79 -11.24 0.31
C GLY A 108 6.47 -12.08 1.52
N ASN A 109 7.52 -12.52 2.18
CA ASN A 109 7.49 -13.23 3.45
C ASN A 109 8.65 -12.69 4.29
N GLY A 110 8.65 -12.84 5.61
CA GLY A 110 9.62 -12.18 6.51
C GLY A 110 11.14 -12.28 6.19
N LYS A 111 11.54 -13.00 5.14
CA LYS A 111 12.90 -13.07 4.59
C LYS A 111 13.16 -12.11 3.41
N ARG A 112 12.15 -11.75 2.62
CA ARG A 112 12.28 -10.95 1.38
C ARG A 112 11.09 -10.00 1.21
N ILE A 113 11.38 -8.76 0.83
CA ILE A 113 10.37 -7.72 0.55
C ILE A 113 10.58 -7.27 -0.90
N GLU A 114 9.62 -7.61 -1.75
CA GLU A 114 9.52 -7.07 -3.10
C GLU A 114 8.58 -5.86 -3.12
N ALA A 115 8.82 -4.93 -4.03
CA ALA A 115 7.94 -3.80 -4.27
C ALA A 115 7.88 -3.45 -5.76
N GLU A 116 6.71 -3.04 -6.21
CA GLU A 116 6.44 -2.61 -7.59
C GLU A 116 5.49 -1.41 -7.60
N ALA A 117 5.70 -0.50 -8.52
CA ALA A 117 4.73 0.56 -8.81
C ALA A 117 3.75 0.14 -9.92
N ARG A 118 2.47 0.48 -9.74
CA ARG A 118 1.44 0.29 -10.76
C ARG A 118 1.31 1.52 -11.63
N LEU A 119 1.69 1.38 -12.88
CA LEU A 119 1.68 2.43 -13.89
C LEU A 119 0.48 2.30 -14.81
N HIS A 120 -0.10 3.44 -15.18
CA HIS A 120 -1.16 3.52 -16.16
C HIS A 120 -0.88 4.66 -17.15
N PRO A 121 -1.22 4.51 -18.43
CA PRO A 121 -1.22 5.63 -19.35
C PRO A 121 -2.28 6.65 -18.92
N MET A 122 -1.95 7.93 -18.97
CA MET A 122 -2.94 8.99 -18.98
C MET A 122 -3.59 8.96 -20.36
N THR A 123 -4.69 8.25 -20.51
CA THR A 123 -5.52 8.43 -21.70
C THR A 123 -5.98 9.89 -21.71
N GLU A 124 -5.73 10.59 -22.82
CA GLU A 124 -6.37 11.87 -23.08
C GLU A 124 -7.88 11.69 -22.90
N ARG A 125 -8.51 12.61 -22.17
CA ARG A 125 -9.96 12.73 -22.14
C ARG A 125 -10.40 12.73 -23.62
N PRO A 126 -11.32 11.86 -24.08
CA PRO A 126 -11.82 11.97 -25.45
C PRO A 126 -12.35 13.40 -25.63
N PRO A 127 -12.15 14.04 -26.80
CA PRO A 127 -12.66 15.37 -27.04
C PRO A 127 -14.15 15.36 -26.69
N GLU A 128 -14.57 16.29 -25.85
CA GLU A 128 -15.99 16.60 -25.64
C GLU A 128 -16.58 16.75 -27.04
N THR A 129 -17.45 15.84 -27.45
CA THR A 129 -18.14 15.92 -28.73
C THR A 129 -18.83 17.27 -28.79
N ALA A 130 -18.29 18.15 -29.61
CA ALA A 130 -18.99 19.31 -30.11
C ALA A 130 -20.16 18.81 -30.96
N ALA A 131 -21.37 18.88 -30.43
CA ALA A 131 -22.64 19.06 -31.13
C ALA A 131 -23.77 19.25 -30.12
#